data_AF-A0A2S1SVE2-F1
#
_entry.id   AF-A0A2S1SVE2-F1
#
_cell.length_a   1.000
_cell.length_b   1.000
_cell.length_c   1.000
_cell.angle_alpha   90.00
_cell.angle_beta   90.00
_cell.angle_gamma   90.00
#
_symmetry.space_group_name_H-M   'P 1'
#
loop_
_entity.id
_entity.type
_entity.pdbx_description
1 polymer ?
#
loop_
_entity_poly.entity_id
_entity_poly.type
_entity_poly.pdbx_seq_one_letter_code
_entity_poly.pdbx_strand_id
1 'polypeptide(L)'
;MLTIHAADLLLPGGREAPVPDGAVAVLGGAIAAVGPYREVVAAHPRARVRRWPGVLTPGLCNPYGPELLERAYHPDPREADELGTEPLTGAALAALEMTDARWGASARRGAQRMLAHGTVAVAGELRCRAVLDAVARVGLGRAERSAEPRGPVSLDLFAGRPVAEVLPDRLGPEGPQPVADFAVFGVPPGGDPLAALREHGARSCVATVLGGRLVYRRR
;
A
#
# COMPACT_ATOMS: atom_id res chain seq x y z
N MET A 1 -21.88 6.82 2.81
CA MET A 1 -22.35 6.11 1.60
C MET A 1 -21.53 4.84 1.44
N LEU A 2 -22.19 3.70 1.21
CA LEU A 2 -21.50 2.42 0.98
C LEU A 2 -20.96 2.37 -0.45
N THR A 3 -19.70 1.96 -0.60
CA THR A 3 -19.03 1.80 -1.91
C THR A 3 -18.54 0.36 -2.07
N ILE A 4 -18.85 -0.27 -3.20
CA ILE A 4 -18.32 -1.58 -3.58
C ILE A 4 -17.13 -1.36 -4.51
N HIS A 5 -15.98 -1.92 -4.15
CA HIS A 5 -14.80 -2.01 -5.00
C HIS A 5 -14.72 -3.43 -5.55
N ALA A 6 -14.91 -3.58 -6.86
CA ALA A 6 -14.85 -4.86 -7.56
C ALA A 6 -13.63 -4.90 -8.48
N ALA A 7 -13.04 -6.07 -8.63
CA ALA A 7 -11.93 -6.32 -9.54
C ALA A 7 -12.10 -7.66 -10.25
N ASP A 8 -11.29 -7.90 -11.29
CA ASP A 8 -11.33 -9.16 -12.04
C ASP A 8 -10.96 -10.35 -11.14
N LEU A 9 -10.10 -10.11 -10.15
CA LEU A 9 -9.76 -11.06 -9.10
C LEU A 9 -9.60 -10.35 -7.76
N LEU A 10 -10.09 -10.98 -6.69
CA LEU A 10 -9.77 -10.62 -5.31
C LEU A 10 -8.85 -11.69 -4.72
N LEU A 11 -7.72 -11.28 -4.15
CA LEU A 11 -6.93 -12.07 -3.23
C LEU A 11 -7.28 -11.61 -1.81
N PRO A 12 -8.04 -12.38 -1.02
CA PRO A 12 -8.48 -11.92 0.30
C PRO A 12 -7.34 -11.76 1.31
N GLY A 13 -6.17 -12.38 1.07
CA GLY A 13 -5.08 -12.46 2.06
C GLY A 13 -5.32 -13.59 3.06
N GLY A 14 -4.45 -13.75 4.06
CA GLY A 14 -4.63 -14.79 5.08
C GLY A 14 -4.58 -16.23 4.56
N ARG A 15 -3.92 -16.46 3.41
CA ARG A 15 -3.90 -17.75 2.68
C ARG A 15 -5.27 -18.25 2.20
N GLU A 16 -6.27 -17.39 2.20
CA GLU A 16 -7.58 -17.70 1.62
C GLU A 16 -7.50 -17.90 0.09
N ALA A 17 -8.44 -18.68 -0.42
CA ALA A 17 -8.54 -18.90 -1.86
C ALA A 17 -8.84 -17.59 -2.60
N PRO A 18 -8.25 -17.38 -3.80
CA PRO A 18 -8.65 -16.28 -4.69
C PRO A 18 -10.14 -16.33 -5.01
N VAL A 19 -10.78 -15.16 -5.12
CA VAL A 19 -12.19 -15.02 -5.49
C VAL A 19 -12.27 -14.35 -6.86
N PRO A 20 -12.57 -15.12 -7.93
CA PRO A 20 -12.84 -14.56 -9.26
C PRO A 20 -14.02 -13.59 -9.22
N ASP A 21 -13.92 -12.48 -9.97
CA ASP A 21 -14.90 -11.39 -9.95
C ASP A 21 -15.21 -10.95 -8.51
N GLY A 22 -14.19 -10.83 -7.67
CA GLY A 22 -14.35 -10.53 -6.26
C GLY A 22 -14.58 -9.04 -5.98
N ALA A 23 -15.17 -8.75 -4.82
CA ALA A 23 -15.47 -7.41 -4.38
C ALA A 23 -15.34 -7.21 -2.86
N VAL A 24 -15.09 -5.95 -2.49
CA VAL A 24 -15.06 -5.45 -1.11
C VAL A 24 -16.07 -4.31 -0.98
N ALA A 25 -17.04 -4.45 -0.09
CA ALA A 25 -17.96 -3.39 0.30
C ALA A 25 -17.38 -2.59 1.46
N VAL A 26 -17.41 -1.27 1.34
CA VAL A 26 -16.86 -0.33 2.32
C VAL A 26 -17.94 0.64 2.76
N LEU A 27 -18.12 0.76 4.08
CA LEU A 27 -19.01 1.75 4.70
C LEU A 27 -18.20 2.64 5.65
N GLY A 28 -18.10 3.92 5.29
CA GLY A 28 -17.22 4.85 6.02
C GLY A 28 -15.77 4.43 5.84
N GLY A 29 -15.12 3.99 6.92
CA GLY A 29 -13.76 3.45 6.89
C GLY A 29 -13.67 1.95 7.18
N ALA A 30 -14.79 1.23 7.23
CA ALA A 30 -14.83 -0.18 7.60
C ALA A 30 -15.28 -1.08 6.43
N ILE A 31 -14.78 -2.30 6.41
CA ILE A 31 -15.20 -3.36 5.50
C ILE A 31 -16.55 -3.90 5.97
N ALA A 32 -17.56 -3.79 5.11
CA ALA A 32 -18.92 -4.28 5.36
C ALA A 32 -19.13 -5.70 4.84
N ALA A 33 -18.49 -6.06 3.72
CA ALA A 33 -18.56 -7.40 3.13
C ALA A 33 -17.37 -7.64 2.19
N VAL A 34 -16.99 -8.90 2.04
CA VAL A 34 -15.94 -9.37 1.12
C VAL A 34 -16.43 -10.68 0.50
N GLY A 35 -16.33 -10.81 -0.83
CA GLY A 35 -16.76 -12.03 -1.51
C GLY A 35 -17.01 -11.83 -3.01
N PRO A 36 -17.72 -12.76 -3.66
CA PRO A 36 -18.07 -12.65 -5.06
C PRO A 36 -18.89 -11.38 -5.34
N TYR A 37 -18.56 -10.65 -6.40
CA TYR A 37 -19.19 -9.37 -6.75
C TYR A 37 -20.71 -9.44 -6.77
N ARG A 38 -21.27 -10.50 -7.39
CA ARG A 38 -22.71 -10.69 -7.51
C ARG A 38 -23.42 -10.77 -6.16
N GLU A 39 -22.79 -11.41 -5.18
CA GLU A 39 -23.34 -11.60 -3.83
C GLU A 39 -23.25 -10.30 -3.04
N VAL A 40 -22.10 -9.61 -3.11
CA VAL A 40 -21.89 -8.32 -2.44
C VAL A 40 -22.85 -7.24 -2.98
N VAL A 41 -23.09 -7.20 -4.29
CA VAL A 41 -24.07 -6.26 -4.89
C VAL A 41 -25.50 -6.62 -4.52
N ALA A 42 -25.86 -7.92 -4.50
CA ALA A 42 -27.19 -8.35 -4.09
C ALA A 42 -27.49 -7.97 -2.63
N ALA A 43 -26.50 -8.07 -1.73
CA ALA A 43 -26.62 -7.64 -0.34
C ALA A 43 -26.69 -6.11 -0.18
N HIS A 44 -26.14 -5.34 -1.13
CA HIS A 44 -26.06 -3.88 -1.07
C HIS A 44 -26.47 -3.22 -2.41
N PRO A 45 -27.74 -3.32 -2.84
CA PRO A 45 -28.17 -2.93 -4.18
C PRO A 45 -28.11 -1.41 -4.46
N ARG A 46 -28.06 -0.58 -3.40
CA ARG A 46 -27.95 0.88 -3.49
C ARG A 46 -26.51 1.39 -3.38
N ALA A 47 -25.54 0.49 -3.28
CA ALA A 47 -24.14 0.85 -3.14
C ALA A 47 -23.60 1.51 -4.40
N ARG A 48 -22.69 2.47 -4.23
CA ARG A 48 -21.92 2.98 -5.35
C ARG A 48 -20.89 1.94 -5.77
N VAL A 49 -20.87 1.54 -7.04
CA VAL A 49 -19.89 0.54 -7.54
C VAL A 49 -18.69 1.23 -8.20
N ARG A 50 -17.48 0.76 -7.88
CA ARG A 50 -16.23 1.04 -8.60
C ARG A 50 -15.67 -0.29 -9.10
N ARG A 51 -15.46 -0.38 -10.42
CA ARG A 51 -14.75 -1.50 -11.03
C ARG A 51 -13.31 -1.11 -11.33
N TRP A 52 -12.40 -2.03 -11.06
CA TRP A 52 -10.98 -1.87 -11.30
C TRP A 52 -10.48 -3.05 -12.13
N PRO A 53 -9.53 -2.82 -13.05
CA PRO A 53 -8.86 -3.92 -13.74
C PRO A 53 -7.85 -4.60 -12.80
N GLY A 54 -7.65 -5.90 -13.00
CA GLY A 54 -6.61 -6.69 -12.34
C GLY A 54 -7.01 -7.23 -10.97
N VAL A 55 -6.10 -7.12 -10.02
CA VAL A 55 -6.16 -7.87 -8.74
C VAL A 55 -6.32 -6.93 -7.56
N LEU A 56 -7.37 -7.12 -6.76
CA LEU A 56 -7.59 -6.47 -5.47
C LEU A 56 -6.96 -7.30 -4.35
N THR A 57 -6.20 -6.66 -3.45
CA THR A 57 -5.54 -7.32 -2.31
C THR A 57 -5.70 -6.48 -1.03
N PRO A 58 -5.45 -7.05 0.17
CA PRO A 58 -5.12 -6.23 1.33
C PRO A 58 -4.03 -5.21 1.02
N GLY A 59 -4.06 -4.08 1.74
CA GLY A 59 -3.02 -3.06 1.60
C GLY A 59 -1.70 -3.58 2.15
N LEU A 60 -0.59 -3.09 1.60
CA LEU A 60 0.73 -3.57 1.98
C LEU A 60 1.23 -2.88 3.25
N CYS A 61 1.82 -3.65 4.17
CA CYS A 61 2.61 -3.12 5.26
C CYS A 61 4.10 -3.17 4.88
N ASN A 62 4.72 -2.03 4.56
CA ASN A 62 6.12 -2.00 4.16
C ASN A 62 7.04 -2.10 5.40
N PRO A 63 7.90 -3.12 5.49
CA PRO A 63 8.67 -3.37 6.72
C PRO A 63 9.92 -2.48 6.85
N TYR A 64 10.21 -1.66 5.83
CA TYR A 64 11.38 -0.81 5.72
C TYR A 64 11.08 0.67 6.07
N GLY A 65 10.19 0.91 7.04
CA GLY A 65 9.77 2.27 7.43
C GLY A 65 10.95 3.19 7.73
N PRO A 66 11.83 2.86 8.70
CA PRO A 66 13.01 3.67 9.01
C PRO A 66 13.96 3.82 7.82
N GLU A 67 14.20 2.73 7.08
CA GLU A 67 15.13 2.73 5.96
C GLU A 67 14.66 3.64 4.81
N LEU A 68 13.35 3.64 4.52
CA LEU A 68 12.78 4.42 3.43
C LEU A 68 12.40 5.85 3.82
N LEU A 69 12.20 6.16 5.11
CA LEU A 69 11.68 7.46 5.55
C LEU A 69 12.65 8.27 6.44
N GLU A 70 13.63 7.62 7.08
CA GLU A 70 14.61 8.27 7.96
C GLU A 70 16.06 8.04 7.52
N ARG A 71 16.34 6.98 6.75
CA ARG A 71 17.68 6.68 6.22
C ARG A 71 17.79 6.89 4.71
N ALA A 72 16.78 7.53 4.13
CA ALA A 72 16.73 7.92 2.73
C ALA A 72 16.20 9.35 2.61
N TYR A 73 16.80 10.13 1.72
CA TYR A 73 16.27 11.42 1.30
C TYR A 73 15.64 11.29 -0.08
N HIS A 74 14.32 11.51 -0.17
CA HIS A 74 13.57 11.66 -1.41
C HIS A 74 13.69 13.12 -1.91
N PRO A 75 14.43 13.41 -2.99
CA PRO A 75 14.67 14.79 -3.43
C PRO A 75 13.39 15.56 -3.78
N ASP A 76 13.38 16.87 -3.57
CA ASP A 76 12.33 17.73 -4.12
C ASP A 76 12.47 17.79 -5.64
N PRO A 77 11.36 17.83 -6.41
CA PRO A 77 11.45 18.01 -7.86
C PRO A 77 12.26 19.22 -8.30
N ARG A 78 12.37 20.27 -7.46
CA ARG A 78 13.20 21.45 -7.73
C ARG A 78 14.71 21.20 -7.56
N GLU A 79 15.08 20.16 -6.81
CA GLU A 79 16.47 19.75 -6.61
C GLU A 79 16.90 18.67 -7.62
N ALA A 80 16.02 18.27 -8.55
CA ALA A 80 16.24 17.12 -9.42
C ALA A 80 17.46 17.27 -10.33
N ASP A 81 17.78 18.49 -10.77
CA ASP A 81 18.96 18.77 -11.60
C ASP A 81 20.28 18.57 -10.84
N GLU A 82 20.27 18.73 -9.51
CA GLU A 82 21.45 18.60 -8.64
C GLU A 82 21.55 17.22 -7.99
N LEU A 83 20.44 16.73 -7.45
CA LEU A 83 20.38 15.53 -6.60
C LEU A 83 19.79 14.31 -7.32
N GLY A 84 19.27 14.49 -8.53
CA GLY A 84 18.51 13.48 -9.24
C GLY A 84 17.12 13.24 -8.65
N THR A 85 16.43 12.23 -9.18
CA THR A 85 15.06 11.87 -8.77
C THR A 85 15.00 10.65 -7.87
N GLU A 86 16.12 9.93 -7.70
CA GLU A 86 16.17 8.73 -6.88
C GLU A 86 16.49 9.05 -5.42
N PRO A 87 16.03 8.22 -4.47
CA PRO A 87 16.34 8.43 -3.06
C PRO A 87 17.83 8.35 -2.78
N LEU A 88 18.37 9.35 -2.08
CA LEU A 88 19.75 9.39 -1.62
C LEU A 88 19.88 8.68 -0.28
N THR A 89 20.90 7.84 -0.13
CA THR A 89 21.19 7.06 1.09
C THR A 89 22.68 7.12 1.43
N GLY A 90 23.06 6.61 2.60
CA GLY A 90 24.48 6.45 2.99
C GLY A 90 25.27 7.76 2.92
N ALA A 91 26.43 7.74 2.26
CA ALA A 91 27.31 8.90 2.14
C ALA A 91 26.65 10.10 1.43
N ALA A 92 25.81 9.85 0.42
CA ALA A 92 25.10 10.93 -0.28
C ALA A 92 24.09 11.63 0.63
N LEU A 93 23.40 10.90 1.50
CA LEU A 93 22.53 11.48 2.52
C LEU A 93 23.35 12.20 3.60
N ALA A 94 24.45 11.61 4.06
CA ALA A 94 25.31 12.19 5.10
C ALA A 94 25.97 13.51 4.67
N ALA A 95 26.13 13.75 3.36
CA ALA A 95 26.64 14.99 2.80
C ALA A 95 25.60 16.14 2.79
N LEU A 96 24.31 15.84 3.06
CA LEU A 96 23.25 16.84 3.06
C LEU A 96 23.07 17.47 4.45
N GLU A 97 22.88 18.79 4.48
CA GLU A 97 22.32 19.45 5.65
C GLU A 97 20.82 19.11 5.76
N MET A 98 20.46 18.40 6.83
CA MET A 98 19.12 17.88 7.06
C MET A 98 18.41 18.62 8.20
N THR A 99 17.57 19.58 7.82
CA THR A 99 16.67 20.27 8.76
C THR A 99 15.38 19.48 8.97
N ASP A 100 14.63 19.77 10.05
CA ASP A 100 13.31 19.17 10.29
C ASP A 100 12.34 19.38 9.12
N ALA A 101 12.39 20.56 8.50
CA ALA A 101 11.58 20.86 7.32
C ALA A 101 11.95 19.94 6.14
N ARG A 102 13.25 19.72 5.92
CA ARG A 102 13.77 18.85 4.86
C ARG A 102 13.40 17.39 5.13
N TRP A 103 13.52 16.92 6.37
CA TRP A 103 13.05 15.59 6.80
C TRP A 103 11.56 15.39 6.55
N GLY A 104 10.71 16.33 7.01
CA GLY A 104 9.27 16.23 6.84
C GLY A 104 8.83 16.25 5.38
N ALA A 105 9.44 17.10 4.56
CA ALA A 105 9.16 17.16 3.11
C ALA A 105 9.60 15.86 2.40
N SER A 106 10.78 15.35 2.74
CA SER A 106 11.31 14.10 2.22
C SER A 106 10.42 12.91 2.56
N ALA A 107 10.06 12.75 3.84
CA ALA A 107 9.18 11.67 4.30
C ALA A 107 7.80 11.75 3.66
N ARG A 108 7.24 12.95 3.45
CA ARG A 108 5.97 13.09 2.72
C ARG A 108 6.09 12.56 1.29
N ARG A 109 7.17 12.87 0.57
CA ARG A 109 7.39 12.35 -0.80
C ARG A 109 7.59 10.83 -0.77
N GLY A 110 8.38 10.30 0.16
CA GLY A 110 8.56 8.86 0.35
C GLY A 110 7.23 8.14 0.64
N ALA A 111 6.42 8.66 1.56
CA ALA A 111 5.10 8.13 1.87
C ALA A 111 4.15 8.18 0.67
N GLN A 112 4.18 9.24 -0.14
CA GLN A 112 3.39 9.28 -1.38
C GLN A 112 3.85 8.25 -2.41
N ARG A 113 5.17 7.99 -2.54
CA ARG A 113 5.69 6.88 -3.36
C ARG A 113 5.22 5.53 -2.83
N MET A 114 5.19 5.33 -1.52
CA MET A 114 4.66 4.11 -0.90
C MET A 114 3.16 3.90 -1.21
N LEU A 115 2.34 4.95 -1.13
CA LEU A 115 0.93 4.87 -1.56
C LEU A 115 0.82 4.44 -3.02
N ALA A 116 1.71 4.91 -3.90
CA ALA A 116 1.75 4.50 -5.31
C ALA A 116 2.18 3.03 -5.54
N HIS A 117 2.60 2.32 -4.50
CA HIS A 117 2.93 0.90 -4.50
C HIS A 117 1.93 0.06 -3.68
N GLY A 118 0.76 0.60 -3.34
CA GLY A 118 -0.26 -0.12 -2.56
C GLY A 118 0.05 -0.22 -1.07
N THR A 119 1.03 0.53 -0.56
CA THR A 119 1.35 0.55 0.88
C THR A 119 0.30 1.35 1.64
N VAL A 120 -0.21 0.78 2.72
CA VAL A 120 -1.17 1.40 3.65
C VAL A 120 -0.59 1.58 5.05
N ALA A 121 0.49 0.86 5.37
CA ALA A 121 1.18 0.97 6.65
C ALA A 121 2.69 0.79 6.49
N VAL A 122 3.46 1.30 7.45
CA VAL A 122 4.89 1.06 7.56
C VAL A 122 5.21 0.40 8.90
N ALA A 123 6.12 -0.57 8.89
CA ALA A 123 6.63 -1.18 10.11
C ALA A 123 8.01 -0.63 10.48
N GLY A 124 8.29 -0.64 11.78
CA GLY A 124 9.55 -0.18 12.35
C GLY A 124 9.41 1.16 13.08
N GLU A 125 10.28 1.37 14.05
CA GLU A 125 10.26 2.56 14.90
C GLU A 125 10.79 3.78 14.15
N LEU A 126 9.93 4.76 13.93
CA LEU A 126 10.30 6.08 13.42
C LEU A 126 10.59 7.00 14.61
N ARG A 127 11.77 7.61 14.63
CA ARG A 127 12.26 8.45 15.74
C ARG A 127 12.20 9.94 15.42
N CYS A 128 12.32 10.32 14.15
CA CYS A 128 12.30 11.71 13.74
C CYS A 128 10.87 12.27 13.82
N ARG A 129 10.68 13.33 14.61
CA ARG A 129 9.34 13.92 14.81
C ARG A 129 8.73 14.44 13.51
N ALA A 130 9.53 15.10 12.67
CA ALA A 130 9.06 15.61 11.38
C ALA A 130 8.59 14.48 10.44
N VAL A 131 9.25 13.32 10.49
CA VAL A 131 8.88 12.12 9.73
C VAL A 131 7.58 11.51 10.27
N LEU A 132 7.44 11.36 11.59
CA LEU A 132 6.21 10.91 12.23
C LEU A 132 5.00 11.77 11.84
N ASP A 133 5.16 13.10 11.89
CA ASP A 133 4.11 14.04 11.51
C ASP A 133 3.78 13.95 10.01
N ALA A 134 4.78 13.72 9.15
CA ALA A 134 4.56 13.52 7.72
C ALA A 134 3.79 12.22 7.44
N VAL A 135 4.15 11.10 8.06
CA VAL A 135 3.47 9.81 7.94
C VAL A 135 2.02 9.91 8.40
N ALA A 136 1.78 10.51 9.56
CA ALA A 136 0.45 10.72 10.10
C ALA A 136 -0.43 11.59 9.19
N ARG A 137 0.13 12.64 8.58
CA ARG A 137 -0.61 13.52 7.63
C ARG A 137 -0.95 12.83 6.31
N VAL A 138 -0.09 11.93 5.83
CA VAL A 138 -0.39 11.09 4.66
C VAL A 138 -1.43 10.02 4.99
N GLY A 139 -1.49 9.61 6.27
CA GLY A 139 -2.48 8.67 6.79
C GLY A 139 -1.98 7.24 6.88
N LEU A 140 -0.71 6.96 6.55
CA LEU A 140 -0.13 5.62 6.65
C LEU A 140 -0.23 5.08 8.08
N GLY A 141 -0.70 3.85 8.22
CA GLY A 141 -0.65 3.10 9.47
C GLY A 141 0.79 2.87 9.94
N ARG A 142 0.96 2.61 11.22
CA ARG A 142 2.24 2.23 11.81
C ARG A 142 2.09 0.88 12.48
N ALA A 143 2.98 -0.04 12.14
CA ALA A 143 3.05 -1.36 12.73
C ALA A 143 4.35 -1.53 13.51
N GLU A 144 4.30 -2.36 14.55
CA GLU A 144 5.52 -2.82 15.19
C GLU A 144 6.27 -3.79 14.27
N ARG A 145 7.59 -3.78 14.38
CA ARG A 145 8.46 -4.68 13.63
C ARG A 145 9.08 -5.68 14.59
N SER A 146 8.62 -6.93 14.53
CA SER A 146 9.07 -8.00 15.44
C SER A 146 10.47 -8.54 15.11
N ALA A 147 10.92 -8.42 13.87
CA ALA A 147 12.24 -8.85 13.41
C ALA A 147 12.77 -7.93 12.31
N GLU A 148 14.09 -7.94 12.12
CA GLU A 148 14.71 -7.22 11.00
C GLU A 148 14.19 -7.77 9.65
N PRO A 149 13.78 -6.90 8.71
CA PRO A 149 13.22 -7.37 7.45
C PRO A 149 14.29 -8.09 6.64
N ARG A 150 13.90 -9.18 5.97
CA ARG A 150 14.79 -9.92 5.07
C ARG A 150 14.76 -9.31 3.67
N GLY A 151 15.93 -9.20 3.06
CA GLY A 151 16.09 -8.75 1.69
C GLY A 151 16.46 -7.27 1.57
N PRO A 152 16.59 -6.77 0.33
CA PRO A 152 16.92 -5.37 0.09
C PRO A 152 15.75 -4.46 0.46
N VAL A 153 16.09 -3.23 0.89
CA VAL A 153 15.13 -2.14 1.07
C VAL A 153 14.41 -1.89 -0.25
N SER A 154 13.07 -1.98 -0.27
CA SER A 154 12.29 -1.88 -1.50
C SER A 154 10.90 -1.28 -1.26
N LEU A 155 10.42 -0.51 -2.24
CA LEU A 155 9.01 -0.13 -2.35
C LEU A 155 8.15 -1.26 -2.93
N ASP A 156 8.78 -2.17 -3.66
CA ASP A 156 8.14 -3.34 -4.25
C ASP A 156 8.32 -4.56 -3.34
N LEU A 157 7.25 -4.92 -2.63
CA LEU A 157 7.25 -6.06 -1.71
C LEU A 157 6.96 -7.39 -2.41
N PHE A 158 6.45 -7.39 -3.64
CA PHE A 158 6.23 -8.63 -4.40
C PHE A 158 7.52 -9.13 -5.04
N ALA A 159 8.50 -8.23 -5.26
CA ALA A 159 9.82 -8.59 -5.72
C ALA A 159 10.54 -9.49 -4.70
N GLY A 160 10.83 -10.74 -5.08
CA GLY A 160 11.64 -11.66 -4.27
C GLY A 160 10.95 -12.21 -3.02
N ARG A 161 9.64 -12.02 -2.83
CA ARG A 161 8.89 -12.55 -1.68
C ARG A 161 7.68 -13.38 -2.09
N PRO A 162 7.32 -14.43 -1.32
CA PRO A 162 6.04 -15.10 -1.51
C PRO A 162 4.87 -14.17 -1.21
N VAL A 163 3.87 -14.11 -2.09
CA VAL A 163 2.69 -13.23 -1.92
C VAL A 163 1.96 -13.49 -0.59
N ALA A 164 1.94 -14.74 -0.11
CA ALA A 164 1.35 -15.09 1.19
C ALA A 164 2.06 -14.43 2.39
N GLU A 165 3.33 -14.06 2.28
CA GLU A 165 4.05 -13.30 3.31
C GLU A 165 3.85 -11.78 3.16
N VAL A 166 3.45 -11.33 1.98
CA VAL A 166 3.17 -9.92 1.67
C VAL A 166 1.73 -9.58 2.07
N LEU A 167 0.83 -10.56 2.02
CA LEU A 167 -0.59 -10.47 2.37
C LEU A 167 -0.95 -11.42 3.53
N PRO A 168 -0.34 -11.24 4.71
CA PRO A 168 -0.49 -12.19 5.82
C PRO A 168 -1.90 -12.19 6.41
N ASP A 169 -2.59 -11.05 6.38
CA ASP A 169 -3.89 -10.87 7.00
C ASP A 169 -5.03 -10.91 5.97
N ARG A 170 -6.18 -11.42 6.41
CA ARG A 170 -7.39 -11.53 5.59
C ARG A 170 -8.19 -10.21 5.62
N LEU A 171 -8.67 -9.78 4.45
CA LEU A 171 -9.72 -8.78 4.32
C LEU A 171 -11.06 -9.36 4.76
N GLY A 172 -11.71 -8.69 5.71
CA GLY A 172 -13.04 -9.08 6.14
C GLY A 172 -13.60 -8.19 7.25
N PRO A 173 -14.91 -8.30 7.51
CA PRO A 173 -15.52 -7.69 8.69
C PRO A 173 -15.03 -8.37 9.99
N GLU A 174 -14.49 -9.59 9.90
CA GLU A 174 -14.00 -10.37 11.03
C GLU A 174 -12.47 -10.41 11.01
N GLY A 175 -11.86 -9.90 12.08
CA GLY A 175 -10.41 -9.76 12.26
C GLY A 175 -10.06 -8.55 13.14
N PRO A 176 -8.80 -8.37 13.56
CA PRO A 176 -8.41 -7.31 14.50
C PRO A 176 -8.53 -5.89 13.93
N GLN A 177 -8.60 -5.75 12.61
CA GLN A 177 -8.59 -4.45 11.91
C GLN A 177 -9.56 -4.47 10.72
N PRO A 178 -10.89 -4.32 10.91
CA PRO A 178 -11.86 -4.24 9.81
C PRO A 178 -11.76 -2.92 9.03
N VAL A 179 -10.60 -2.27 9.05
CA VAL A 179 -10.33 -1.01 8.35
C VAL A 179 -10.26 -1.31 6.86
N ALA A 180 -10.90 -0.46 6.06
CA ALA A 180 -10.90 -0.56 4.62
C ALA A 180 -9.57 -0.07 4.03
N ASP A 181 -8.53 -0.88 4.26
CA ASP A 181 -7.15 -0.70 3.78
C ASP A 181 -6.83 -1.77 2.74
N PHE A 182 -6.84 -1.38 1.47
CA PHE A 182 -6.61 -2.30 0.36
C PHE A 182 -5.96 -1.61 -0.83
N ALA A 183 -5.36 -2.41 -1.69
CA ALA A 183 -4.72 -1.96 -2.92
C ALA A 183 -5.28 -2.73 -4.12
N VAL A 184 -5.20 -2.11 -5.30
CA VAL A 184 -5.50 -2.76 -6.57
C VAL A 184 -4.29 -2.66 -7.47
N PHE A 185 -3.93 -3.77 -8.09
CA PHE A 185 -2.79 -3.92 -8.99
C PHE A 185 -3.28 -4.27 -10.38
N GLY A 186 -2.93 -3.44 -11.36
CA GLY A 186 -3.31 -3.60 -12.76
C GLY A 186 -2.45 -4.65 -13.46
N VAL A 187 -2.57 -5.91 -13.03
CA VAL A 187 -1.87 -7.06 -13.62
C VAL A 187 -2.88 -8.01 -14.28
N PRO A 188 -2.48 -8.80 -15.29
CA PRO A 188 -3.36 -9.77 -15.91
C PRO A 188 -3.93 -10.75 -14.88
N PRO A 189 -5.26 -10.90 -14.76
CA PRO A 189 -5.87 -11.83 -13.81
C PRO A 189 -5.91 -13.27 -14.33
N GLY A 190 -5.67 -13.49 -15.63
CA GLY A 190 -5.60 -14.82 -16.23
C GLY A 190 -4.26 -15.52 -15.93
N GLY A 191 -4.31 -16.85 -15.76
CA GLY A 191 -3.11 -17.64 -15.44
C GLY A 191 -2.88 -17.78 -13.93
N ASP A 192 -1.65 -17.54 -13.47
CA ASP A 192 -1.29 -17.48 -12.04
C ASP A 192 -1.17 -16.00 -11.59
N PRO A 193 -2.18 -15.45 -10.91
CA PRO A 193 -2.17 -14.06 -10.41
C PRO A 193 -1.05 -13.78 -9.42
N LEU A 194 -0.60 -14.78 -8.66
CA LEU A 194 0.50 -14.63 -7.72
C LEU A 194 1.83 -14.54 -8.46
N ALA A 195 1.97 -15.21 -9.60
CA ALA A 195 3.11 -15.02 -10.49
C ALA A 195 3.06 -13.63 -11.15
N ALA A 196 1.89 -13.21 -11.64
CA ALA A 196 1.72 -11.90 -12.27
C ALA A 196 2.08 -10.73 -11.32
N LEU A 197 1.67 -10.80 -10.05
CA LEU A 197 2.04 -9.80 -9.03
C LEU A 197 3.55 -9.76 -8.77
N ARG A 198 4.24 -10.91 -8.78
CA ARG A 198 5.70 -10.98 -8.61
C ARG A 198 6.45 -10.44 -9.82
N GLU A 199 5.96 -10.72 -11.02
CA GLU A 199 6.57 -10.28 -12.28
C GLU A 199 6.41 -8.78 -12.50
N HIS A 200 5.19 -8.25 -12.32
CA HIS A 200 4.88 -6.85 -12.59
C HIS A 200 5.19 -5.94 -11.40
N GLY A 201 5.25 -6.51 -10.20
CA GLY A 201 5.64 -5.82 -8.98
C GLY A 201 4.60 -4.82 -8.47
N ALA A 202 4.87 -4.24 -7.30
CA ALA A 202 3.96 -3.29 -6.65
C ALA A 202 3.80 -1.97 -7.43
N ARG A 203 4.72 -1.65 -8.34
CA ARG A 203 4.61 -0.52 -9.29
C ARG A 203 3.41 -0.63 -10.24
N SER A 204 2.80 -1.81 -10.34
CA SER A 204 1.55 -2.03 -11.08
C SER A 204 0.31 -1.53 -10.35
N CYS A 205 0.45 -0.99 -9.13
CA CYS A 205 -0.65 -0.43 -8.37
C CYS A 205 -1.40 0.65 -9.16
N VAL A 206 -2.73 0.51 -9.25
CA VAL A 206 -3.65 1.44 -9.88
C VAL A 206 -4.51 2.19 -8.88
N ALA A 207 -4.68 1.65 -7.67
CA ALA A 207 -5.43 2.28 -6.60
C ALA A 207 -4.95 1.84 -5.22
N THR A 208 -4.92 2.78 -4.28
CA THR A 208 -4.70 2.51 -2.85
C THR A 208 -5.81 3.18 -2.06
N VAL A 209 -6.46 2.39 -1.22
CA VAL A 209 -7.54 2.83 -0.34
C VAL A 209 -7.06 2.70 1.09
N LEU A 210 -7.22 3.77 1.87
CA LEU A 210 -6.83 3.85 3.28
C LEU A 210 -8.01 4.39 4.08
N GLY A 211 -8.48 3.62 5.06
CA GLY A 211 -9.66 3.95 5.87
C GLY A 211 -10.87 4.23 4.99
N GLY A 212 -11.04 3.48 3.90
CA GLY A 212 -12.12 3.65 2.92
C GLY A 212 -11.97 4.85 1.98
N ARG A 213 -10.88 5.62 2.08
CA ARG A 213 -10.60 6.77 1.22
C ARG A 213 -9.64 6.35 0.11
N LEU A 214 -9.99 6.64 -1.14
CA LEU A 214 -9.08 6.46 -2.29
C LEU A 214 -7.98 7.53 -2.22
N VAL A 215 -6.81 7.16 -1.70
CA VAL A 215 -5.66 8.07 -1.46
C VAL A 215 -4.65 8.08 -2.60
N TYR A 216 -4.63 7.02 -3.41
CA TYR A 216 -3.88 6.97 -4.65
C TYR A 216 -4.75 6.39 -5.76
N ARG A 217 -4.64 6.97 -6.95
CA ARG A 217 -5.21 6.46 -8.18
C ARG A 217 -4.26 6.77 -9.32
N ARG A 218 -3.82 5.74 -10.03
CA ARG A 218 -3.06 5.91 -11.27
C ARG A 218 -3.96 6.53 -12.33
N ARG A 219 -3.45 7.55 -13.00
CA ARG A 219 -4.16 8.23 -14.10
C ARG A 219 -4.11 7.39 -15.36
#